data_AF-S1PHX0-F1
#
_entry.id   AF-S1PHX0-F1
#
_cell.length_a   1.000
_cell.length_b   1.000
_cell.length_c   1.000
_cell.angle_alpha   90.00
_cell.angle_beta   90.00
_cell.angle_gamma   90.00
#
_symmetry.space_group_name_H-M   'P 1'
#
loop_
_entity.id
_entity.type
_entity.pdbx_description
1 polymer ?
#
loop_
_entity_poly.entity_id
_entity_poly.type
_entity_poly.pdbx_seq_one_letter_code
_entity_poly.pdbx_strand_id
1 'polypeptide(L)'
;MIRKSATGAIVALAVIWGGGTWYTGTQIQPGVEKFIKGFNDAKKKGEHAYDMMLSYKNFDKGFFNSRFQMQMTFDNGAPDLNIKPGQKIVFDVDVEHGPLPITMLMHGNVIPALAAAKVNLVNNELTQPLFIAAKNKSPVEATLRFAFGGSFSTTLDVAPAEYGKFSFGEGQFTFNGDDSSLSNLDIEGKVEDIVLQFSPMNKVTAKSFTIDSLTRLEEKKFPVGESESKFNQVNIINQGEVVAQIDAFVAKTRLDRVKDKDYINVNLTYELDKLTKGNQQLGSGEWSLIAESIDPSAVRQFIIQYNIAMQKQLAAHPELANDEVALQEVNAALFKEYLPLLQKSEPTIKQPVRWKNALGELNANLDISIADPAKSSSSTNKDIKSLNFNMKLPLNVATETAKQLNLSEGMDAEKAQKRADKQISGMMTLGQMLQLITIDNNTASLQLRYTPGKVFFNGQEMSEEEFMSRAGRFVH
;
A
#
# COMPACT_ATOMS: atom_id res chain seq x y z
N MET A 1 20.97 -0.45 -10.64
CA MET A 1 20.67 -1.34 -11.79
C MET A 1 19.83 -2.56 -11.36
N ILE A 2 20.25 -3.34 -10.36
CA ILE A 2 19.55 -4.54 -9.86
C ILE A 2 18.10 -4.27 -9.38
N ARG A 3 17.84 -3.13 -8.72
CA ARG A 3 16.52 -2.78 -8.16
C ARG A 3 15.40 -2.61 -9.21
N LYS A 4 15.71 -2.14 -10.41
CA LYS A 4 14.70 -1.76 -11.43
C LYS A 4 14.29 -2.95 -12.31
N SER A 5 15.24 -3.81 -12.68
CA SER A 5 14.97 -5.06 -13.42
C SER A 5 14.21 -6.09 -12.57
N ALA A 6 14.42 -6.10 -11.25
CA ALA A 6 13.66 -6.93 -10.32
C ALA A 6 12.16 -6.56 -10.28
N THR A 7 11.83 -5.26 -10.32
CA THR A 7 10.45 -4.78 -10.33
C THR A 7 9.68 -5.25 -11.58
N GLY A 8 10.33 -5.28 -12.76
CA GLY A 8 9.68 -5.77 -13.98
C GLY A 8 9.40 -7.26 -14.01
N ALA A 9 10.27 -8.07 -13.38
CA ALA A 9 9.98 -9.48 -13.13
C ALA A 9 8.80 -9.65 -12.17
N ILE A 10 8.75 -8.91 -11.07
CA ILE A 10 7.64 -8.96 -10.10
C ILE A 10 6.29 -8.57 -10.75
N VAL A 11 6.27 -7.58 -11.64
CA VAL A 11 5.06 -7.20 -12.41
C VAL A 11 4.63 -8.32 -13.37
N ALA A 12 5.56 -8.93 -14.10
CA ALA A 12 5.27 -10.05 -15.00
C ALA A 12 4.76 -11.30 -14.26
N LEU A 13 5.28 -11.50 -13.06
CA LEU A 13 4.92 -12.56 -12.14
C LEU A 13 3.48 -12.40 -11.62
N ALA A 14 3.08 -11.20 -11.23
CA ALA A 14 1.69 -10.91 -10.83
C ALA A 14 0.68 -11.15 -11.98
N VAL A 15 1.06 -10.85 -13.22
CA VAL A 15 0.22 -11.06 -14.42
C VAL A 15 0.02 -12.54 -14.75
N ILE A 16 1.08 -13.36 -14.65
CA ILE A 16 1.00 -14.80 -14.99
C ILE A 16 0.35 -15.59 -13.86
N TRP A 17 0.57 -15.22 -12.59
CA TRP A 17 -0.01 -15.90 -11.43
C TRP A 17 -1.43 -15.47 -11.09
N GLY A 18 -1.78 -14.20 -11.30
CA GLY A 18 -3.18 -13.76 -11.21
C GLY A 18 -4.06 -14.34 -12.33
N GLY A 19 -3.46 -14.83 -13.41
CA GLY A 19 -4.16 -15.27 -14.61
C GLY A 19 -4.66 -16.71 -14.62
N GLY A 20 -4.98 -17.35 -13.49
CA GLY A 20 -5.46 -18.76 -13.42
C GLY A 20 -6.56 -19.14 -14.45
N THR A 21 -7.21 -18.14 -15.04
CA THR A 21 -8.03 -18.15 -16.27
C THR A 21 -7.46 -18.86 -17.51
N TRP A 22 -6.15 -19.10 -17.63
CA TRP A 22 -5.59 -19.73 -18.84
C TRP A 22 -5.87 -21.22 -18.94
N TYR A 23 -6.31 -21.84 -17.85
CA TYR A 23 -6.64 -23.25 -17.83
C TYR A 23 -8.16 -23.48 -17.85
N THR A 24 -8.69 -23.86 -19.03
CA THR A 24 -10.10 -24.27 -19.21
C THR A 24 -10.18 -25.70 -19.75
N GLY A 25 -10.31 -26.69 -18.86
CA GLY A 25 -10.69 -28.06 -19.25
C GLY A 25 -9.69 -28.81 -20.15
N THR A 26 -10.20 -29.78 -20.93
CA THR A 26 -9.45 -30.80 -21.72
C THR A 26 -8.55 -30.26 -22.84
N GLN A 27 -8.31 -28.95 -22.91
CA GLN A 27 -7.60 -28.26 -23.98
C GLN A 27 -6.65 -27.20 -23.40
N ILE A 28 -5.52 -27.65 -22.82
CA ILE A 28 -4.49 -26.77 -22.23
C ILE A 28 -4.05 -25.71 -23.24
N GLN A 29 -3.67 -26.14 -24.44
CA GLN A 29 -3.12 -25.27 -25.46
C GLN A 29 -4.13 -24.21 -25.94
N PRO A 30 -5.38 -24.55 -26.31
CA PRO A 30 -6.42 -23.55 -26.58
C PRO A 30 -6.72 -22.60 -25.41
N GLY A 31 -6.65 -23.07 -24.17
CA GLY A 31 -6.80 -22.22 -22.98
C GLY A 31 -5.68 -21.18 -22.86
N VAL A 32 -4.43 -21.62 -22.99
CA VAL A 32 -3.23 -20.76 -23.01
C VAL A 32 -3.31 -19.74 -24.15
N GLU A 33 -3.71 -20.18 -25.34
CA GLU A 33 -3.90 -19.30 -26.51
C GLU A 33 -4.99 -18.24 -26.28
N LYS A 34 -6.11 -18.64 -25.66
CA LYS A 34 -7.20 -17.72 -25.32
C LYS A 34 -6.75 -16.68 -24.29
N PHE A 35 -6.01 -17.08 -23.26
CA PHE A 35 -5.45 -16.15 -22.27
C PHE A 35 -4.47 -15.16 -22.90
N ILE A 36 -3.52 -15.67 -23.70
CA ILE A 36 -2.57 -14.84 -24.44
C ILE A 36 -3.29 -13.84 -25.34
N LYS A 37 -4.33 -14.28 -26.05
CA LYS A 37 -5.16 -13.40 -26.87
C LYS A 37 -5.82 -12.31 -26.04
N GLY A 38 -6.45 -12.67 -24.91
CA GLY A 38 -7.08 -11.72 -24.00
C GLY A 38 -6.11 -10.66 -23.48
N PHE A 39 -4.93 -11.08 -23.03
CA PHE A 39 -3.85 -10.19 -22.59
C PHE A 39 -3.40 -9.24 -23.73
N ASN A 40 -3.12 -9.78 -24.91
CA ASN A 40 -2.68 -8.97 -26.05
C ASN A 40 -3.77 -8.05 -26.62
N ASP A 41 -5.05 -8.38 -26.45
CA ASP A 41 -6.17 -7.51 -26.84
C ASP A 41 -6.37 -6.35 -25.84
N ALA A 42 -6.06 -6.54 -24.56
CA ALA A 42 -6.07 -5.46 -23.55
C ALA A 42 -4.99 -4.39 -23.83
N LYS A 43 -3.81 -4.81 -24.34
CA LYS A 43 -2.80 -3.89 -24.89
C LYS A 43 -3.38 -2.93 -25.94
N LYS A 44 -4.17 -3.44 -26.89
CA LYS A 44 -4.77 -2.62 -27.97
C LYS A 44 -5.75 -1.56 -27.45
N LYS A 45 -6.29 -1.75 -26.25
CA LYS A 45 -7.19 -0.81 -25.57
C LYS A 45 -6.46 0.21 -24.70
N GLY A 46 -5.12 0.16 -24.63
CA GLY A 46 -4.32 1.03 -23.78
C GLY A 46 -4.45 0.71 -22.28
N GLU A 47 -4.85 -0.52 -21.93
CA GLU A 47 -5.11 -0.93 -20.55
C GLU A 47 -3.84 -1.42 -19.82
N HIS A 48 -2.73 -1.60 -20.54
CA HIS A 48 -1.45 -1.98 -19.95
C HIS A 48 -0.63 -0.76 -19.55
N ALA A 49 0.01 -0.82 -18.38
CA ALA A 49 0.96 0.20 -17.93
C ALA A 49 2.22 0.30 -18.80
N TYR A 50 2.61 -0.82 -19.45
CA TYR A 50 3.74 -0.91 -20.37
C TYR A 50 3.33 -1.64 -21.65
N ASP A 51 4.04 -1.38 -22.75
CA ASP A 51 3.75 -2.02 -24.03
C ASP A 51 4.25 -3.49 -24.06
N MET A 52 3.46 -4.37 -23.44
CA MET A 52 3.79 -5.77 -23.20
C MET A 52 2.95 -6.70 -24.06
N MET A 53 3.57 -7.77 -24.57
CA MET A 53 2.91 -8.89 -25.23
C MET A 53 3.25 -10.21 -24.58
N LEU A 54 2.27 -11.11 -24.54
CA LEU A 54 2.45 -12.49 -24.08
C LEU A 54 2.49 -13.43 -25.29
N SER A 55 3.31 -14.48 -25.19
CA SER A 55 3.41 -15.56 -26.16
C SER A 55 3.87 -16.85 -25.48
N TYR A 56 3.82 -17.98 -26.19
CA TYR A 56 4.43 -19.23 -25.72
C TYR A 56 5.33 -19.85 -26.81
N LYS A 57 6.26 -20.71 -26.39
CA LYS A 57 7.14 -21.49 -27.27
C LYS A 57 7.30 -22.92 -26.75
N ASN A 58 7.79 -23.80 -27.63
CA ASN A 58 8.21 -25.16 -27.31
C ASN A 58 7.10 -25.96 -26.57
N PHE A 59 5.87 -25.90 -27.08
CA PHE A 59 4.75 -26.62 -26.47
C PHE A 59 4.84 -28.10 -26.80
N ASP A 60 5.27 -28.88 -25.83
CA ASP A 60 5.29 -30.34 -25.86
C ASP A 60 4.05 -30.88 -25.14
N LYS A 61 3.22 -31.60 -25.88
CA LYS A 61 1.94 -32.14 -25.40
C LYS A 61 2.08 -33.64 -25.16
N GLY A 62 2.19 -34.04 -23.90
CA GLY A 62 2.05 -35.43 -23.47
C GLY A 62 0.60 -35.82 -23.15
N PHE A 63 0.41 -37.08 -22.77
CA PHE A 63 -0.89 -37.60 -22.36
C PHE A 63 -1.25 -37.21 -20.92
N PHE A 64 -0.27 -37.23 -20.01
CA PHE A 64 -0.46 -36.87 -18.59
C PHE A 64 0.17 -35.53 -18.21
N ASN A 65 1.00 -34.97 -19.08
CA ASN A 65 1.66 -33.70 -18.82
C ASN A 65 1.80 -32.89 -20.11
N SER A 66 2.00 -31.59 -19.97
CA SER A 66 2.41 -30.69 -21.05
C SER A 66 3.50 -29.78 -20.53
N ARG A 67 4.45 -29.44 -21.40
CA ARG A 67 5.56 -28.53 -21.07
C ARG A 67 5.63 -27.43 -22.11
N PHE A 68 5.80 -26.20 -21.67
CA PHE A 68 5.99 -25.08 -22.58
C PHE A 68 6.69 -23.91 -21.89
N GLN A 69 7.18 -22.97 -22.69
CA GLN A 69 7.75 -21.74 -22.20
C GLN A 69 6.80 -20.57 -22.45
N MET A 70 6.39 -19.89 -21.40
CA MET A 70 5.65 -18.63 -21.51
C MET A 70 6.63 -17.47 -21.60
N GLN A 71 6.39 -16.53 -22.51
CA GLN A 71 7.29 -15.39 -22.77
C GLN A 71 6.51 -14.08 -22.75
N MET A 72 6.90 -13.18 -21.84
CA MET A 72 6.46 -11.79 -21.83
C MET A 72 7.52 -10.92 -22.49
N THR A 73 7.14 -10.22 -23.56
CA THR A 73 8.03 -9.32 -24.33
C THR A 73 7.63 -7.87 -24.09
N PHE A 74 8.61 -7.00 -23.91
CA PHE A 74 8.43 -5.56 -23.76
C PHE A 74 8.80 -4.86 -25.07
N ASP A 75 7.82 -4.56 -25.92
CA ASP A 75 8.06 -4.13 -27.31
C ASP A 75 8.82 -2.81 -27.38
N ASN A 76 8.37 -1.80 -26.63
CA ASN A 76 9.03 -0.50 -26.50
C ASN A 76 9.94 -0.42 -25.26
N GLY A 77 10.19 -1.54 -24.60
CA GLY A 77 10.90 -1.60 -23.33
C GLY A 77 10.08 -1.03 -22.17
N ALA A 78 10.72 -0.93 -21.01
CA ALA A 78 10.21 -0.23 -19.84
C ALA A 78 11.41 0.50 -19.18
N PRO A 79 11.68 1.76 -19.58
CA PRO A 79 12.85 2.52 -19.12
C PRO A 79 12.94 2.63 -17.59
N ASP A 80 11.81 2.82 -16.92
CA ASP A 80 11.73 2.92 -15.45
C ASP A 80 12.14 1.61 -14.75
N LEU A 81 11.96 0.49 -15.44
CA LEU A 81 12.33 -0.86 -15.02
C LEU A 81 13.69 -1.29 -15.57
N ASN A 82 14.37 -0.40 -16.31
CA ASN A 82 15.62 -0.69 -17.02
C ASN A 82 15.50 -1.91 -17.96
N ILE A 83 14.33 -2.09 -18.57
CA ILE A 83 14.07 -3.12 -19.57
C ILE A 83 14.21 -2.47 -20.95
N LYS A 84 15.12 -2.98 -21.76
CA LYS A 84 15.33 -2.51 -23.14
C LYS A 84 14.22 -3.05 -24.06
N PRO A 85 13.89 -2.31 -25.15
CA PRO A 85 13.01 -2.81 -26.19
C PRO A 85 13.36 -4.23 -26.65
N GLY A 86 12.35 -5.10 -26.76
CA GLY A 86 12.47 -6.49 -27.20
C GLY A 86 13.01 -7.48 -26.16
N GLN A 87 13.42 -7.04 -24.97
CA GLN A 87 13.80 -7.95 -23.89
C GLN A 87 12.59 -8.76 -23.40
N LYS A 88 12.88 -9.96 -22.87
CA LYS A 88 11.87 -10.96 -22.52
C LYS A 88 12.05 -11.49 -21.11
N ILE A 89 10.93 -11.74 -20.47
CA ILE A 89 10.86 -12.52 -19.24
C ILE A 89 10.25 -13.86 -19.63
N VAL A 90 10.91 -14.95 -19.25
CA VAL A 90 10.57 -16.30 -19.70
C VAL A 90 10.30 -17.18 -18.49
N PHE A 91 9.28 -18.02 -18.60
CA PHE A 91 8.85 -18.96 -17.59
C PHE A 91 8.75 -20.36 -18.18
N ASP A 92 9.38 -21.33 -17.53
CA ASP A 92 9.14 -22.75 -17.81
C ASP A 92 7.86 -23.16 -17.08
N VAL A 93 6.93 -23.76 -17.81
CA VAL A 93 5.63 -24.21 -17.32
C VAL A 93 5.49 -25.70 -17.54
N ASP A 94 5.49 -26.45 -16.45
CA ASP A 94 5.17 -27.88 -16.41
C ASP A 94 3.73 -28.04 -15.93
N VAL A 95 2.86 -28.65 -16.74
CA VAL A 95 1.45 -28.89 -16.37
C VAL A 95 1.16 -30.37 -16.32
N GLU A 96 0.71 -30.88 -15.18
CA GLU A 96 0.19 -32.23 -15.01
C GLU A 96 -1.33 -32.24 -15.14
N HIS A 97 -1.84 -33.22 -15.87
CA HIS A 97 -3.25 -33.31 -16.21
C HIS A 97 -4.00 -34.11 -15.14
N GLY A 98 -5.23 -33.67 -14.87
CA GLY A 98 -6.17 -34.36 -14.01
C GLY A 98 -6.68 -35.68 -14.59
N PRO A 99 -7.48 -36.43 -13.81
CA PRO A 99 -8.05 -36.03 -12.52
C PRO A 99 -7.08 -36.17 -11.33
N LEU A 100 -5.94 -36.84 -11.50
CA LEU A 100 -4.97 -37.12 -10.44
C LEU A 100 -3.55 -36.76 -10.90
N PRO A 101 -3.11 -35.51 -10.71
CA PRO A 101 -1.73 -35.10 -10.99
C PRO A 101 -0.73 -35.99 -10.22
N ILE A 102 0.29 -36.50 -10.91
CA ILE A 102 1.23 -37.49 -10.38
C ILE A 102 2.02 -36.92 -9.20
N THR A 103 2.45 -35.67 -9.29
CA THR A 103 3.13 -34.96 -8.19
C THR A 103 2.28 -34.85 -6.94
N MET A 104 0.97 -34.62 -7.08
CA MET A 104 0.07 -34.58 -5.93
C MET A 104 -0.08 -35.97 -5.29
N LEU A 105 -0.23 -37.02 -6.10
CA LEU A 105 -0.30 -38.40 -5.61
C LEU A 105 0.96 -38.83 -4.86
N MET A 106 2.15 -38.47 -5.37
CA MET A 106 3.43 -38.79 -4.73
C MET A 106 3.59 -38.12 -3.35
N HIS A 107 2.94 -36.98 -3.13
CA HIS A 107 2.91 -36.29 -1.84
C HIS A 107 1.70 -36.68 -0.97
N GLY A 108 1.00 -37.76 -1.29
CA GLY A 108 -0.15 -38.27 -0.53
C GLY A 108 -1.45 -37.45 -0.70
N ASN A 109 -1.48 -36.49 -1.62
CA ASN A 109 -2.66 -35.70 -1.91
C ASN A 109 -3.52 -36.39 -2.98
N VAL A 110 -4.62 -36.99 -2.54
CA VAL A 110 -5.57 -37.73 -3.39
C VAL A 110 -6.78 -36.88 -3.83
N ILE A 111 -6.78 -35.57 -3.55
CA ILE A 111 -7.86 -34.68 -3.95
C ILE A 111 -7.84 -34.52 -5.48
N PRO A 112 -8.92 -34.87 -6.19
CA PRO A 112 -8.97 -34.70 -7.63
C PRO A 112 -8.76 -33.24 -8.04
N ALA A 113 -7.94 -33.04 -9.05
CA ALA A 113 -7.66 -31.73 -9.65
C ALA A 113 -7.77 -31.83 -11.17
N LEU A 114 -8.20 -30.75 -11.80
CA LEU A 114 -8.27 -30.62 -13.25
C LEU A 114 -6.84 -30.55 -13.82
N ALA A 115 -5.96 -29.80 -13.15
CA ALA A 115 -4.52 -29.81 -13.40
C ALA A 115 -3.73 -29.31 -12.18
N ALA A 116 -2.46 -29.65 -12.17
CA ALA A 116 -1.45 -28.97 -11.36
C ALA A 116 -0.39 -28.38 -12.30
N ALA A 117 0.14 -27.20 -12.00
CA ALA A 117 1.21 -26.60 -12.79
C ALA A 117 2.35 -26.13 -11.90
N LYS A 118 3.58 -26.30 -12.38
CA LYS A 118 4.78 -25.75 -11.78
C LYS A 118 5.36 -24.72 -12.75
N VAL A 119 5.57 -23.50 -12.25
CA VAL A 119 6.07 -22.38 -13.04
C VAL A 119 7.38 -21.89 -12.44
N ASN A 120 8.44 -21.90 -13.24
CA ASN A 120 9.77 -21.48 -12.84
C ASN A 120 10.22 -20.30 -13.68
N LEU A 121 10.84 -19.30 -13.05
CA LEU A 121 11.51 -18.24 -13.78
C LEU A 121 12.72 -18.81 -14.52
N VAL A 122 12.93 -18.42 -15.78
CA VAL A 122 14.11 -18.81 -16.54
C VAL A 122 15.22 -17.78 -16.32
N ASN A 123 16.45 -18.25 -16.08
CA ASN A 123 17.65 -17.43 -16.00
C ASN A 123 18.10 -17.00 -17.40
N ASN A 124 17.86 -15.72 -17.75
CA ASN A 124 18.29 -15.10 -19.00
C ASN A 124 18.97 -13.75 -18.71
N GLU A 125 19.42 -13.03 -19.74
CA GLU A 125 20.11 -11.73 -19.56
C GLU A 125 19.34 -10.74 -18.66
N LEU A 126 18.02 -10.71 -18.74
CA LEU A 126 17.19 -9.79 -17.95
C LEU A 126 16.98 -10.26 -16.50
N THR A 127 16.83 -11.58 -16.28
CA THR A 127 16.52 -12.15 -14.97
C THR A 127 17.73 -12.63 -14.19
N GLN A 128 18.91 -12.74 -14.83
CA GLN A 128 20.17 -13.18 -14.20
C GLN A 128 20.51 -12.45 -12.90
N PRO A 129 20.31 -11.13 -12.76
CA PRO A 129 20.53 -10.45 -11.48
C PRO A 129 19.68 -11.00 -10.32
N LEU A 130 18.50 -11.55 -10.60
CA LEU A 130 17.64 -12.19 -9.60
C LEU A 130 18.22 -13.51 -9.11
N PHE A 131 18.74 -14.31 -10.03
CA PHE A 131 19.42 -15.56 -9.69
C PHE A 131 20.69 -15.30 -8.89
N ILE A 132 21.49 -14.31 -9.28
CA ILE A 132 22.70 -13.92 -8.52
C ILE A 132 22.32 -13.53 -7.09
N ALA A 133 21.28 -12.71 -6.92
CA ALA A 133 20.77 -12.32 -5.61
C ALA A 133 20.29 -13.52 -4.78
N ALA A 134 19.68 -14.52 -5.42
CA ALA A 134 19.23 -15.78 -4.82
C ALA A 134 20.32 -16.88 -4.76
N LYS A 135 21.61 -16.51 -4.80
CA LYS A 135 22.76 -17.44 -4.75
C LYS A 135 22.69 -18.54 -5.82
N ASN A 136 22.30 -18.14 -7.03
CA ASN A 136 22.08 -18.97 -8.22
C ASN A 136 21.00 -20.06 -8.08
N LYS A 137 20.12 -19.98 -7.07
CA LYS A 137 18.89 -20.77 -7.01
C LYS A 137 17.78 -20.08 -7.78
N SER A 138 16.70 -20.81 -8.08
CA SER A 138 15.48 -20.18 -8.58
C SER A 138 15.01 -19.15 -7.54
N PRO A 139 14.90 -17.86 -7.90
CA PRO A 139 14.50 -16.83 -6.94
C PRO A 139 13.03 -17.02 -6.52
N VAL A 140 12.25 -17.67 -7.38
CA VAL A 140 10.84 -17.89 -7.14
C VAL A 140 10.33 -19.11 -7.89
N GLU A 141 9.44 -19.86 -7.25
CA GLU A 141 8.77 -21.03 -7.80
C GLU A 141 7.28 -20.92 -7.48
N ALA A 142 6.42 -21.14 -8.47
CA ALA A 142 4.98 -21.16 -8.26
C ALA A 142 4.39 -22.53 -8.56
N THR A 143 3.56 -23.01 -7.63
CA THR A 143 2.79 -24.25 -7.75
C THR A 143 1.31 -23.89 -7.81
N LEU A 144 0.65 -24.22 -8.92
CA LEU A 144 -0.75 -23.93 -9.17
C LEU A 144 -1.55 -25.23 -9.13
N ARG A 145 -2.77 -25.16 -8.61
CA ARG A 145 -3.77 -26.23 -8.65
C ARG A 145 -5.09 -25.68 -9.15
N PHE A 146 -5.69 -26.36 -10.12
CA PHE A 146 -7.00 -26.03 -10.66
C PHE A 146 -7.99 -27.13 -10.32
N ALA A 147 -9.08 -26.81 -9.62
CA ALA A 147 -10.14 -27.77 -9.32
C ALA A 147 -11.17 -27.86 -10.46
N PHE A 148 -11.95 -28.94 -10.48
CA PHE A 148 -13.06 -29.10 -11.44
C PHE A 148 -14.16 -28.05 -11.31
N GLY A 149 -14.29 -27.42 -10.13
CA GLY A 149 -15.27 -26.35 -9.86
C GLY A 149 -14.86 -24.95 -10.32
N GLY A 150 -13.69 -24.80 -10.96
CA GLY A 150 -13.18 -23.49 -11.39
C GLY A 150 -12.37 -22.74 -10.34
N SER A 151 -12.38 -23.18 -9.09
CA SER A 151 -11.50 -22.66 -8.04
C SER A 151 -10.04 -22.99 -8.33
N PHE A 152 -9.14 -22.09 -7.96
CA PHE A 152 -7.70 -22.30 -8.07
C PHE A 152 -6.98 -21.99 -6.76
N SER A 153 -5.78 -22.54 -6.64
CA SER A 153 -4.84 -22.21 -5.57
C SER A 153 -3.45 -22.10 -6.19
N THR A 154 -2.75 -21.02 -5.87
CA THR A 154 -1.37 -20.79 -6.28
C THR A 154 -0.54 -20.60 -5.03
N THR A 155 0.42 -21.48 -4.79
CA THR A 155 1.48 -21.29 -3.79
C THR A 155 2.71 -20.74 -4.49
N LEU A 156 3.30 -19.73 -3.88
CA LEU A 156 4.47 -19.05 -4.36
C LEU A 156 5.59 -19.14 -3.33
N ASP A 157 6.62 -19.91 -3.65
CA ASP A 157 7.80 -20.04 -2.80
C ASP A 157 8.88 -19.06 -3.27
N VAL A 158 9.33 -18.20 -2.35
CA VAL A 158 10.33 -17.16 -2.60
C VAL A 158 11.62 -17.53 -1.89
N ALA A 159 12.70 -17.66 -2.66
CA ALA A 159 14.01 -17.98 -2.10
C ALA A 159 14.65 -16.75 -1.43
N PRO A 160 15.51 -16.94 -0.41
CA PRO A 160 16.26 -15.86 0.20
C PRO A 160 17.11 -15.13 -0.84
N ALA A 161 17.08 -13.80 -0.80
CA ALA A 161 17.76 -12.99 -1.80
C ALA A 161 18.34 -11.69 -1.24
N GLU A 162 19.46 -11.28 -1.85
CA GLU A 162 20.18 -10.04 -1.51
C GLU A 162 20.23 -9.09 -2.73
N TYR A 163 19.41 -8.05 -2.70
CA TYR A 163 19.26 -7.03 -3.73
C TYR A 163 19.95 -5.71 -3.34
N GLY A 164 21.28 -5.69 -3.43
CA GLY A 164 22.09 -4.53 -3.08
C GLY A 164 21.95 -4.20 -1.60
N LYS A 165 21.17 -3.17 -1.25
CA LYS A 165 20.94 -2.77 0.14
C LYS A 165 19.66 -3.35 0.76
N PHE A 166 18.96 -4.25 0.06
CA PHE A 166 17.74 -4.88 0.56
C PHE A 166 17.94 -6.39 0.54
N SER A 167 17.59 -7.10 1.59
CA SER A 167 17.61 -8.55 1.61
C SER A 167 16.43 -9.10 2.41
N PHE A 168 16.11 -10.36 2.17
CA PHE A 168 15.10 -11.09 2.92
C PHE A 168 15.41 -12.59 2.92
N GLY A 169 14.83 -13.29 3.90
CA GLY A 169 14.91 -14.74 4.08
C GLY A 169 13.93 -15.51 3.19
N GLU A 170 13.52 -16.68 3.64
CA GLU A 170 12.52 -17.48 2.91
C GLU A 170 11.13 -16.83 3.00
N GLY A 171 10.33 -17.03 1.97
CA GLY A 171 8.94 -16.59 1.98
C GLY A 171 8.02 -17.53 1.22
N GLN A 172 6.74 -17.49 1.59
CA GLN A 172 5.68 -18.22 0.91
C GLN A 172 4.44 -17.34 0.84
N PHE A 173 3.77 -17.33 -0.32
CA PHE A 173 2.49 -16.65 -0.51
C PHE A 173 1.49 -17.61 -1.15
N THR A 174 0.24 -17.59 -0.71
CA THR A 174 -0.85 -18.35 -1.28
C THR A 174 -1.90 -17.42 -1.85
N PHE A 175 -2.38 -17.72 -3.05
CA PHE A 175 -3.43 -17.00 -3.73
C PHE A 175 -4.54 -17.99 -4.08
N ASN A 176 -5.69 -17.85 -3.45
CA ASN A 176 -6.84 -18.75 -3.62
C ASN A 176 -8.01 -17.99 -4.23
N GLY A 177 -8.64 -18.58 -5.26
CA GLY A 177 -9.84 -18.03 -5.87
C GLY A 177 -10.93 -19.09 -5.96
N ASP A 178 -12.16 -18.71 -5.65
CA ASP A 178 -13.34 -19.58 -5.74
C ASP A 178 -13.84 -19.72 -7.19
N ASP A 179 -13.44 -18.78 -8.05
CA ASP A 179 -13.64 -18.80 -9.49
C ASP A 179 -12.33 -18.42 -10.19
N SER A 180 -12.34 -18.35 -11.53
CA SER A 180 -11.18 -17.92 -12.29
C SER A 180 -10.95 -16.39 -12.26
N SER A 181 -11.74 -15.62 -11.51
CA SER A 181 -11.66 -14.15 -11.49
C SER A 181 -10.67 -13.67 -10.43
N LEU A 182 -9.86 -12.69 -10.81
CA LEU A 182 -9.02 -11.96 -9.85
C LEU A 182 -9.81 -11.04 -8.91
N SER A 183 -11.10 -10.87 -9.15
CA SER A 183 -11.96 -10.05 -8.31
C SER A 183 -12.46 -10.78 -7.06
N ASN A 184 -12.26 -12.11 -6.98
CA ASN A 184 -12.54 -12.94 -5.82
C ASN A 184 -11.25 -13.66 -5.42
N LEU A 185 -10.47 -13.05 -4.54
CA LEU A 185 -9.13 -13.50 -4.21
C LEU A 185 -8.90 -13.50 -2.70
N ASP A 186 -8.37 -14.59 -2.20
CA ASP A 186 -7.84 -14.74 -0.86
C ASP A 186 -6.33 -14.86 -0.97
N ILE A 187 -5.60 -14.00 -0.25
CA ILE A 187 -4.14 -13.93 -0.26
C ILE A 187 -3.66 -14.07 1.17
N GLU A 188 -2.79 -15.04 1.40
CA GLU A 188 -1.99 -15.12 2.61
C GLU A 188 -0.52 -15.13 2.22
N GLY A 189 0.35 -14.61 3.07
CA GLY A 189 1.77 -14.72 2.77
C GLY A 189 2.66 -14.26 3.89
N LYS A 190 3.91 -14.68 3.80
CA LYS A 190 4.94 -14.42 4.80
C LYS A 190 6.32 -14.38 4.17
N VAL A 191 7.16 -13.47 4.65
CA VAL A 191 8.59 -13.41 4.36
C VAL A 191 9.34 -13.17 5.66
N GLU A 192 10.45 -13.87 5.87
CA GLU A 192 11.30 -13.75 7.07
C GLU A 192 12.51 -12.83 6.83
N ASP A 193 13.15 -12.40 7.92
CA ASP A 193 14.49 -11.80 7.98
C ASP A 193 14.72 -10.64 6.98
N ILE A 194 13.84 -9.65 7.01
CA ILE A 194 13.89 -8.51 6.11
C ILE A 194 14.93 -7.51 6.60
N VAL A 195 15.81 -7.07 5.72
CA VAL A 195 16.85 -6.08 6.00
C VAL A 195 16.85 -5.01 4.92
N LEU A 196 16.74 -3.76 5.34
CA LEU A 196 16.94 -2.58 4.50
C LEU A 196 18.12 -1.77 5.04
N GLN A 197 19.23 -1.83 4.33
CA GLN A 197 20.42 -1.04 4.63
C GLN A 197 20.33 0.34 3.96
N PHE A 198 20.55 1.40 4.73
CA PHE A 198 20.63 2.77 4.18
C PHE A 198 22.09 3.15 3.94
N SER A 199 22.97 2.77 4.87
CA SER A 199 24.42 2.99 4.83
C SER A 199 25.14 1.88 5.60
N PRO A 200 26.49 1.80 5.57
CA PRO A 200 27.23 0.84 6.40
C PRO A 200 26.85 0.89 7.89
N MET A 201 26.49 2.06 8.40
CA MET A 201 26.15 2.26 9.81
C MET A 201 24.64 2.29 10.09
N ASN A 202 23.77 2.30 9.08
CA ASN A 202 22.33 2.44 9.28
C ASN A 202 21.57 1.36 8.53
N LYS A 203 20.78 0.57 9.25
CA LYS A 203 19.85 -0.40 8.66
C LYS A 203 18.57 -0.52 9.48
N VAL A 204 17.50 -0.90 8.81
CA VAL A 204 16.25 -1.35 9.44
C VAL A 204 16.12 -2.83 9.18
N THR A 205 15.74 -3.59 10.20
CA THR A 205 15.42 -5.02 10.06
C THR A 205 14.01 -5.29 10.54
N ALA A 206 13.34 -6.30 9.99
CA ALA A 206 12.13 -6.87 10.56
C ALA A 206 12.28 -8.39 10.61
N LYS A 207 11.81 -9.01 11.68
CA LYS A 207 11.86 -10.48 11.80
C LYS A 207 10.99 -11.13 10.73
N SER A 208 9.79 -10.61 10.52
CA SER A 208 8.90 -11.09 9.46
C SER A 208 8.03 -9.98 8.92
N PHE A 209 7.55 -10.20 7.70
CA PHE A 209 6.40 -9.55 7.10
C PHE A 209 5.33 -10.61 6.86
N THR A 210 4.07 -10.30 7.16
CA THR A 210 2.91 -11.11 6.78
C THR A 210 1.90 -10.26 6.03
N ILE A 211 1.17 -10.89 5.13
CA ILE A 211 0.01 -10.31 4.45
C ILE A 211 -1.16 -11.28 4.53
N ASP A 212 -2.33 -10.76 4.81
CA ASP A 212 -3.63 -11.43 4.74
C ASP A 212 -4.55 -10.50 3.95
N SER A 213 -5.28 -11.00 2.97
CA SER A 213 -6.17 -10.18 2.16
C SER A 213 -7.29 -10.99 1.57
N LEU A 214 -8.52 -10.59 1.86
CA LEU A 214 -9.73 -11.14 1.29
C LEU A 214 -10.42 -10.10 0.43
N THR A 215 -10.49 -10.35 -0.87
CA THR A 215 -11.21 -9.52 -1.85
C THR A 215 -12.36 -10.31 -2.47
N ARG A 216 -13.51 -9.67 -2.64
CA ARG A 216 -14.72 -10.24 -3.24
C ARG A 216 -15.40 -9.25 -4.17
N LEU A 217 -15.91 -9.76 -5.29
CA LEU A 217 -16.69 -8.99 -6.26
C LEU A 217 -18.16 -8.97 -5.84
N GLU A 218 -18.59 -7.89 -5.21
CA GLU A 218 -19.99 -7.72 -4.83
C GLU A 218 -20.83 -7.15 -5.98
N GLU A 219 -21.98 -7.79 -6.25
CA GLU A 219 -22.96 -7.45 -7.28
C GLU A 219 -22.36 -7.17 -8.68
N LYS A 220 -21.21 -7.78 -9.00
CA LYS A 220 -20.51 -7.67 -10.30
C LYS A 220 -20.11 -6.24 -10.70
N LYS A 221 -19.90 -5.32 -9.74
CA LYS A 221 -19.47 -3.95 -10.05
C LYS A 221 -17.99 -3.73 -9.74
N PHE A 222 -17.61 -3.79 -8.47
CA PHE A 222 -16.26 -3.49 -8.00
C PHE A 222 -15.84 -4.49 -6.91
N PRO A 223 -14.58 -4.94 -6.90
CA PRO A 223 -14.04 -5.72 -5.80
C PRO A 223 -13.97 -4.87 -4.52
N VAL A 224 -14.42 -5.45 -3.42
CA VAL A 224 -14.38 -4.91 -2.06
C VAL A 224 -13.78 -5.97 -1.12
N GLY A 225 -13.36 -5.60 0.08
CA GLY A 225 -12.64 -6.53 0.93
C GLY A 225 -11.75 -5.91 1.98
N GLU A 226 -10.98 -6.77 2.63
CA GLU A 226 -10.09 -6.42 3.75
C GLU A 226 -8.68 -6.92 3.43
N SER A 227 -7.67 -6.17 3.86
CA SER A 227 -6.28 -6.60 3.81
C SER A 227 -5.54 -6.11 5.05
N GLU A 228 -4.76 -6.99 5.66
CA GLU A 228 -3.82 -6.69 6.72
C GLU A 228 -2.39 -7.02 6.27
N SER A 229 -1.48 -6.08 6.45
CA SER A 229 -0.04 -6.25 6.24
C SER A 229 0.68 -5.94 7.54
N LYS A 230 1.57 -6.83 8.00
CA LYS A 230 2.19 -6.72 9.33
C LYS A 230 3.68 -6.99 9.28
N PHE A 231 4.47 -6.05 9.78
CA PHE A 231 5.88 -6.26 10.09
C PHE A 231 6.03 -6.56 11.59
N ASN A 232 6.70 -7.67 11.93
CA ASN A 232 6.98 -8.03 13.31
C ASN A 232 8.43 -7.74 13.67
N GLN A 233 8.66 -7.24 14.89
CA GLN A 233 9.96 -6.94 15.48
C GLN A 233 10.85 -6.10 14.56
N VAL A 234 10.38 -4.89 14.25
CA VAL A 234 11.13 -3.94 13.44
C VAL A 234 12.19 -3.27 14.31
N ASN A 235 13.47 -3.42 13.96
CA ASN A 235 14.58 -2.78 14.65
C ASN A 235 15.20 -1.70 13.75
N ILE A 236 15.39 -0.52 14.31
CA ILE A 236 16.18 0.56 13.72
C ILE A 236 17.58 0.47 14.31
N ILE A 237 18.57 0.22 13.46
CA ILE A 237 19.95 -0.03 13.87
C ILE A 237 20.83 1.11 13.38
N ASN A 238 21.56 1.72 14.30
CA ASN A 238 22.55 2.76 14.05
C ASN A 238 23.88 2.33 14.69
N GLN A 239 24.96 2.37 13.91
CA GLN A 239 26.31 1.99 14.32
C GLN A 239 26.43 0.58 14.95
N GLY A 240 25.56 -0.34 14.56
CA GLY A 240 25.53 -1.72 15.07
C GLY A 240 24.65 -1.93 16.30
N GLU A 241 24.14 -0.85 16.90
CA GLU A 241 23.25 -0.91 18.06
C GLU A 241 21.78 -0.70 17.65
N VAL A 242 20.87 -1.42 18.30
CA VAL A 242 19.43 -1.21 18.13
C VAL A 242 19.05 0.07 18.89
N VAL A 243 18.80 1.15 18.15
CA VAL A 243 18.44 2.45 18.74
C VAL A 243 16.94 2.60 18.97
N ALA A 244 16.12 1.90 18.19
CA ALA A 244 14.68 1.80 18.40
C ALA A 244 14.12 0.47 17.92
N GLN A 245 13.02 0.05 18.52
CA GLN A 245 12.30 -1.18 18.20
C GLN A 245 10.79 -0.91 18.16
N ILE A 246 10.13 -1.55 17.19
CA ILE A 246 8.67 -1.61 17.08
C ILE A 246 8.28 -3.09 17.11
N ASP A 247 7.49 -3.49 18.10
CA ASP A 247 7.09 -4.91 18.27
C ASP A 247 6.25 -5.40 17.09
N ALA A 248 5.30 -4.58 16.63
CA ALA A 248 4.58 -4.78 15.39
C ALA A 248 4.17 -3.45 14.75
N PHE A 249 4.31 -3.37 13.43
CA PHE A 249 3.70 -2.34 12.60
C PHE A 249 2.69 -3.00 11.68
N VAL A 250 1.42 -2.59 11.80
CA VAL A 250 0.30 -3.19 11.06
C VAL A 250 -0.33 -2.12 10.17
N ALA A 251 -0.60 -2.46 8.91
CA ALA A 251 -1.36 -1.65 7.99
C ALA A 251 -2.60 -2.45 7.57
N LYS A 252 -3.79 -1.92 7.82
CA LYS A 252 -5.08 -2.51 7.48
C LYS A 252 -5.77 -1.65 6.43
N THR A 253 -6.32 -2.28 5.41
CA THR A 253 -7.19 -1.65 4.43
C THR A 253 -8.52 -2.36 4.42
N ARG A 254 -9.61 -1.60 4.43
CA ARG A 254 -10.97 -2.11 4.28
C ARG A 254 -11.71 -1.29 3.25
N LEU A 255 -12.32 -1.98 2.30
CA LEU A 255 -13.17 -1.44 1.27
C LEU A 255 -14.56 -2.03 1.48
N ASP A 256 -15.55 -1.19 1.73
CA ASP A 256 -16.94 -1.61 1.86
C ASP A 256 -17.80 -0.87 0.84
N ARG A 257 -18.88 -1.49 0.37
CA ARG A 257 -19.85 -0.78 -0.47
C ARG A 257 -20.74 0.14 0.37
N VAL A 258 -21.07 1.31 -0.17
CA VAL A 258 -22.13 2.15 0.37
C VAL A 258 -23.48 1.59 -0.06
N LYS A 259 -24.35 1.29 0.91
CA LYS A 259 -25.70 0.77 0.66
C LYS A 259 -26.47 1.67 -0.32
N ASP A 260 -27.12 1.04 -1.31
CA ASP A 260 -27.98 1.68 -2.32
C ASP A 260 -27.29 2.76 -3.19
N LYS A 261 -25.95 2.81 -3.20
CA LYS A 261 -25.15 3.70 -4.06
C LYS A 261 -24.06 2.93 -4.79
N ASP A 262 -23.62 3.45 -5.92
CA ASP A 262 -22.46 2.94 -6.67
C ASP A 262 -21.12 3.43 -6.08
N TYR A 263 -21.07 3.68 -4.77
CA TYR A 263 -19.93 4.23 -4.06
C TYR A 263 -19.34 3.22 -3.09
N ILE A 264 -18.09 3.47 -2.68
CA ILE A 264 -17.38 2.68 -1.68
C ILE A 264 -16.94 3.57 -0.51
N ASN A 265 -16.76 2.94 0.64
CA ASN A 265 -16.03 3.48 1.76
C ASN A 265 -14.65 2.82 1.79
N VAL A 266 -13.64 3.62 2.09
CA VAL A 266 -12.25 3.19 2.22
C VAL A 266 -11.81 3.49 3.63
N ASN A 267 -11.26 2.50 4.33
CA ASN A 267 -10.62 2.70 5.62
C ASN A 267 -9.18 2.16 5.53
N LEU A 268 -8.21 3.03 5.77
CA LEU A 268 -6.80 2.70 5.83
C LEU A 268 -6.29 3.00 7.25
N THR A 269 -5.93 1.97 8.01
CA THR A 269 -5.47 2.08 9.40
C THR A 269 -4.03 1.62 9.51
N TYR A 270 -3.20 2.42 10.19
CA TYR A 270 -1.83 2.07 10.54
C TYR A 270 -1.70 2.00 12.06
N GLU A 271 -1.24 0.86 12.56
CA GLU A 271 -1.04 0.59 13.99
C GLU A 271 0.45 0.37 14.28
N LEU A 272 0.91 0.97 15.36
CA LEU A 272 2.20 0.75 15.98
C LEU A 272 1.94 0.16 17.38
N ASP A 273 2.23 -1.11 17.57
CA ASP A 273 1.86 -1.85 18.80
C ASP A 273 2.68 -1.42 20.03
N LYS A 274 4.01 -1.41 19.93
CA LYS A 274 4.89 -0.88 20.98
C LYS A 274 6.15 -0.29 20.38
N LEU A 275 6.37 1.00 20.60
CA LEU A 275 7.59 1.72 20.27
C LEU A 275 8.51 1.78 21.49
N THR A 276 9.73 1.30 21.32
CA THR A 276 10.80 1.38 22.32
C THR A 276 11.98 2.13 21.71
N LYS A 277 12.58 3.07 22.45
CA LYS A 277 13.84 3.74 22.08
C LYS A 277 14.87 3.48 23.18
N GLY A 278 16.01 2.89 22.84
CA GLY A 278 16.91 2.29 23.83
C GLY A 278 16.16 1.28 24.71
N ASN A 279 16.14 1.51 26.02
CA ASN A 279 15.38 0.69 26.99
C ASN A 279 14.05 1.31 27.43
N GLN A 280 13.61 2.40 26.81
CA GLN A 280 12.44 3.17 27.24
C GLN A 280 11.26 2.92 26.32
N GLN A 281 10.13 2.49 26.89
CA GLN A 281 8.89 2.30 26.17
C GLN A 281 8.18 3.65 25.98
N LEU A 282 8.04 4.09 24.73
CA LEU A 282 7.41 5.37 24.40
C LEU A 282 5.88 5.25 24.34
N GLY A 283 5.35 4.13 23.85
CA GLY A 283 3.92 3.92 23.73
C GLY A 283 3.52 3.10 22.49
N SER A 284 2.24 3.20 22.14
CA SER A 284 1.60 2.61 20.98
C SER A 284 0.80 3.69 20.24
N GLY A 285 0.61 3.53 18.94
CA GLY A 285 -0.07 4.53 18.10
C GLY A 285 -1.01 3.89 17.08
N GLU A 286 -2.05 4.62 16.72
CA GLU A 286 -2.94 4.26 15.62
C GLU A 286 -3.26 5.53 14.83
N TRP A 287 -3.18 5.46 13.51
CA TRP A 287 -3.60 6.51 12.60
C TRP A 287 -4.48 5.89 11.53
N SER A 288 -5.68 6.44 11.29
CA SER A 288 -6.52 6.00 10.18
C SER A 288 -6.84 7.12 9.21
N LEU A 289 -7.06 6.77 7.96
CA LEU A 289 -7.66 7.58 6.90
C LEU A 289 -8.93 6.88 6.43
N ILE A 290 -10.08 7.48 6.73
CA ILE A 290 -11.40 6.96 6.36
C ILE A 290 -11.97 7.88 5.29
N ALA A 291 -12.29 7.35 4.12
CA ALA A 291 -12.91 8.09 3.03
C ALA A 291 -14.27 7.47 2.70
N GLU A 292 -15.34 8.22 2.91
CA GLU A 292 -16.71 7.76 2.74
C GLU A 292 -17.31 8.30 1.43
N SER A 293 -18.19 7.50 0.80
CA SER A 293 -18.88 7.87 -0.44
C SER A 293 -17.94 8.21 -1.60
N ILE A 294 -16.95 7.37 -1.83
CA ILE A 294 -16.02 7.48 -2.95
C ILE A 294 -16.62 6.84 -4.19
N ASP A 295 -16.67 7.56 -5.31
CA ASP A 295 -17.06 7.02 -6.62
C ASP A 295 -15.84 6.34 -7.29
N PRO A 296 -15.84 4.99 -7.42
CA PRO A 296 -14.70 4.27 -8.01
C PRO A 296 -14.47 4.65 -9.48
N SER A 297 -15.53 5.01 -10.22
CA SER A 297 -15.43 5.44 -11.62
C SER A 297 -14.77 6.81 -11.73
N ALA A 298 -15.11 7.74 -10.82
CA ALA A 298 -14.47 9.04 -10.76
C ALA A 298 -12.98 8.94 -10.39
N VAL A 299 -12.62 8.07 -9.44
CA VAL A 299 -11.22 7.79 -9.08
C VAL A 299 -10.44 7.25 -10.28
N ARG A 300 -11.01 6.27 -11.01
CA ARG A 300 -10.38 5.74 -12.22
C ARG A 300 -10.16 6.83 -13.28
N GLN A 301 -11.15 7.67 -13.52
CA GLN A 301 -11.04 8.77 -14.48
C GLN A 301 -9.98 9.78 -14.06
N PHE A 302 -9.94 10.14 -12.77
CA PHE A 302 -8.92 11.02 -12.21
C PHE A 302 -7.51 10.48 -12.46
N ILE A 303 -7.24 9.22 -12.13
CA ILE A 303 -5.92 8.59 -12.33
C ILE A 303 -5.51 8.61 -13.81
N ILE A 304 -6.44 8.23 -14.71
CA ILE A 304 -6.16 8.19 -16.16
C ILE A 304 -5.82 9.59 -16.68
N GLN A 305 -6.65 10.59 -16.37
CA GLN A 305 -6.46 11.94 -16.89
C GLN A 305 -5.21 12.60 -16.31
N TYR A 306 -4.96 12.44 -15.01
CA TYR A 306 -3.75 12.92 -14.35
C TYR A 306 -2.49 12.32 -14.99
N ASN A 307 -2.46 10.99 -15.20
CA ASN A 307 -1.30 10.33 -15.80
C ASN A 307 -1.05 10.76 -17.25
N ILE A 308 -2.10 10.87 -18.07
CA ILE A 308 -1.98 11.37 -19.45
C ILE A 308 -1.42 12.80 -19.45
N ALA A 309 -1.95 13.67 -18.57
CA ALA A 309 -1.48 15.05 -18.46
C ALA A 309 -0.04 15.12 -17.98
N MET A 310 0.34 14.32 -16.97
CA MET A 310 1.71 14.22 -16.47
C MET A 310 2.70 13.76 -17.55
N GLN A 311 2.35 12.72 -18.29
CA GLN A 311 3.17 12.22 -19.40
C GLN A 311 3.37 13.28 -20.48
N LYS A 312 2.32 14.05 -20.80
CA LYS A 312 2.42 15.18 -21.74
C LYS A 312 3.36 16.27 -21.22
N GLN A 313 3.32 16.59 -19.92
CA GLN A 313 4.24 17.56 -19.30
C GLN A 313 5.68 17.07 -19.37
N LEU A 314 5.96 15.83 -18.97
CA LEU A 314 7.29 15.24 -19.02
C LEU A 314 7.85 15.11 -20.45
N ALA A 315 6.98 14.87 -21.44
CA ALA A 315 7.38 14.81 -22.84
C ALA A 315 7.70 16.20 -23.43
N ALA A 316 6.95 17.23 -23.02
CA ALA A 316 7.18 18.60 -23.46
C ALA A 316 8.37 19.27 -22.73
N HIS A 317 8.62 18.86 -21.49
CA HIS A 317 9.62 19.41 -20.59
C HIS A 317 10.45 18.29 -19.93
N PRO A 318 11.37 17.63 -20.67
CA PRO A 318 12.19 16.54 -20.13
C PRO A 318 13.03 16.94 -18.91
N GLU A 319 13.32 18.24 -18.74
CA GLU A 319 14.00 18.81 -17.59
C GLU A 319 13.27 18.57 -16.26
N LEU A 320 11.93 18.46 -16.27
CA LEU A 320 11.11 18.21 -15.07
C LEU A 320 11.48 16.88 -14.39
N ALA A 321 12.00 15.91 -15.13
CA ALA A 321 12.41 14.61 -14.57
C ALA A 321 13.57 14.74 -13.57
N ASN A 322 14.30 15.86 -13.61
CA ASN A 322 15.46 16.12 -12.73
C ASN A 322 15.25 17.35 -11.82
N ASP A 323 14.09 18.01 -11.88
CA ASP A 323 13.74 19.16 -11.06
C ASP A 323 12.53 18.82 -10.18
N GLU A 324 12.80 18.39 -8.96
CA GLU A 324 11.78 17.94 -8.01
C GLU A 324 10.78 19.05 -7.64
N VAL A 325 11.24 20.31 -7.58
CA VAL A 325 10.39 21.45 -7.19
C VAL A 325 9.43 21.79 -8.33
N ALA A 326 9.96 21.93 -9.55
CA ALA A 326 9.12 22.17 -10.72
C ALA A 326 8.13 21.03 -10.95
N LEU A 327 8.56 19.77 -10.75
CA LEU A 327 7.68 18.61 -10.83
C LEU A 327 6.57 18.65 -9.77
N GLN A 328 6.88 19.08 -8.55
CA GLN A 328 5.89 19.22 -7.48
C GLN A 328 4.86 20.31 -7.79
N GLU A 329 5.27 21.44 -8.37
CA GLU A 329 4.35 22.50 -8.80
C GLU A 329 3.40 22.02 -9.91
N VAL A 330 3.94 21.32 -10.91
CA VAL A 330 3.15 20.68 -11.98
C VAL A 330 2.18 19.65 -11.40
N ASN A 331 2.64 18.81 -10.46
CA ASN A 331 1.80 17.84 -9.76
C ASN A 331 0.62 18.53 -9.06
N ALA A 332 0.89 19.60 -8.31
CA ALA A 332 -0.13 20.34 -7.58
C ALA A 332 -1.15 21.01 -8.51
N ALA A 333 -0.68 21.58 -9.63
CA ALA A 333 -1.55 22.20 -10.63
C ALA A 333 -2.49 21.16 -11.28
N LEU A 334 -1.94 20.02 -11.72
CA LEU A 334 -2.73 18.95 -12.33
C LEU A 334 -3.69 18.29 -11.33
N PHE A 335 -3.24 18.09 -10.09
CA PHE A 335 -4.12 17.58 -9.04
C PHE A 335 -5.32 18.51 -8.84
N LYS A 336 -5.08 19.83 -8.75
CA LYS A 336 -6.14 20.83 -8.62
C LYS A 336 -7.07 20.88 -9.82
N GLU A 337 -6.55 20.72 -11.04
CA GLU A 337 -7.33 20.67 -12.27
C GLU A 337 -8.34 19.51 -12.27
N TYR A 338 -7.91 18.32 -11.83
CA TYR A 338 -8.74 17.11 -11.85
C TYR A 338 -9.49 16.83 -10.54
N LEU A 339 -9.19 17.54 -9.45
CA LEU A 339 -9.86 17.41 -8.15
C LEU A 339 -11.39 17.44 -8.25
N PRO A 340 -12.04 18.30 -9.07
CA PRO A 340 -13.50 18.33 -9.21
C PRO A 340 -14.13 17.00 -9.63
N LEU A 341 -13.38 16.10 -10.29
CA LEU A 341 -13.88 14.75 -10.61
C LEU A 341 -14.20 13.97 -9.34
N LEU A 342 -13.32 14.04 -8.34
CA LEU A 342 -13.45 13.33 -7.07
C LEU A 342 -14.50 13.99 -6.16
N GLN A 343 -14.72 15.29 -6.30
CA GLN A 343 -15.68 16.04 -5.47
C GLN A 343 -17.15 15.77 -5.83
N LYS A 344 -17.45 15.22 -7.01
CA LYS A 344 -18.83 14.95 -7.46
C LYS A 344 -19.60 13.98 -6.57
N SER A 345 -18.90 13.06 -5.90
CA SER A 345 -19.50 12.12 -4.95
C SER A 345 -19.67 12.72 -3.56
N GLU A 346 -19.23 13.97 -3.36
CA GLU A 346 -19.28 14.72 -2.11
C GLU A 346 -18.72 13.93 -0.91
N PRO A 347 -17.47 13.42 -1.03
CA PRO A 347 -16.94 12.48 -0.06
C PRO A 347 -16.71 13.11 1.31
N THR A 348 -16.68 12.28 2.34
CA THR A 348 -16.23 12.69 3.69
C THR A 348 -14.92 12.00 4.02
N ILE A 349 -13.92 12.77 4.40
CA ILE A 349 -12.59 12.28 4.80
C ILE A 349 -12.45 12.44 6.31
N LYS A 350 -12.11 11.37 7.01
CA LYS A 350 -11.88 11.36 8.46
C LYS A 350 -10.46 10.86 8.75
N GLN A 351 -9.79 11.49 9.71
CA GLN A 351 -8.43 11.15 10.12
C GLN A 351 -8.33 11.08 11.65
N PRO A 352 -8.78 9.98 12.28
CA PRO A 352 -8.55 9.75 13.69
C PRO A 352 -7.08 9.37 13.94
N VAL A 353 -6.52 9.90 15.01
CA VAL A 353 -5.18 9.63 15.52
C VAL A 353 -5.29 9.31 17.00
N ARG A 354 -4.63 8.24 17.41
CA ARG A 354 -4.55 7.80 18.80
C ARG A 354 -3.10 7.54 19.16
N TRP A 355 -2.69 8.01 20.33
CA TRP A 355 -1.39 7.68 20.92
C TRP A 355 -1.57 7.32 22.38
N LYS A 356 -1.09 6.14 22.78
CA LYS A 356 -1.25 5.61 24.13
C LYS A 356 0.11 5.32 24.77
N ASN A 357 0.26 5.67 26.04
CA ASN A 357 1.38 5.22 26.87
C ASN A 357 0.86 4.74 28.23
N ALA A 358 1.77 4.52 29.19
CA ALA A 358 1.42 4.00 30.51
C ALA A 358 0.47 4.90 31.31
N LEU A 359 0.38 6.20 30.99
CA LEU A 359 -0.41 7.17 31.75
C LEU A 359 -1.74 7.56 31.08
N GLY A 360 -2.08 6.98 29.93
CA GLY A 360 -3.33 7.23 29.24
C GLY A 360 -3.18 7.39 27.73
N GLU A 361 -4.08 8.16 27.14
CA GLU A 361 -4.28 8.23 25.70
C GLU A 361 -4.55 9.65 25.21
N LEU A 362 -3.80 10.08 24.21
CA LEU A 362 -4.12 11.22 23.35
C LEU A 362 -5.02 10.75 22.21
N ASN A 363 -6.01 11.58 21.89
CA ASN A 363 -6.85 11.41 20.72
C ASN A 363 -6.96 12.71 19.93
N ALA A 364 -6.86 12.62 18.61
CA ALA A 364 -7.19 13.69 17.67
C ALA A 364 -8.06 13.12 16.56
N ASN A 365 -8.98 13.92 16.03
CA ASN A 365 -9.79 13.55 14.89
C ASN A 365 -10.01 14.77 13.99
N LEU A 366 -9.89 14.56 12.69
CA LEU A 366 -10.21 15.53 11.65
C LEU A 366 -11.26 14.93 10.72
N ASP A 367 -12.44 15.54 10.62
CA ASP A 367 -13.47 15.21 9.64
C ASP A 367 -13.60 16.37 8.64
N ILE A 368 -13.59 16.08 7.35
CA ILE A 368 -13.80 17.06 6.28
C ILE A 368 -14.87 16.50 5.34
N SER A 369 -16.02 17.17 5.27
CA SER A 369 -17.04 16.87 4.27
C SER A 369 -16.83 17.78 3.07
N ILE A 370 -16.59 17.16 1.91
CA ILE A 370 -16.25 17.83 0.67
C ILE A 370 -17.55 18.13 -0.10
N ALA A 371 -17.61 19.33 -0.69
CA ALA A 371 -18.73 19.76 -1.52
C ALA A 371 -18.44 19.49 -2.99
N ASP A 372 -19.49 19.22 -3.78
CA ASP A 372 -19.45 19.34 -5.23
C ASP A 372 -19.49 20.84 -5.57
N PRO A 373 -18.42 21.43 -6.12
CA PRO A 373 -18.35 22.87 -6.35
C PRO A 373 -19.45 23.37 -7.31
N ALA A 374 -19.97 22.50 -8.18
CA ALA A 374 -21.05 22.83 -9.09
C ALA A 374 -22.42 22.92 -8.39
N LYS A 375 -22.57 22.29 -7.22
CA LYS A 375 -23.79 22.31 -6.40
C LYS A 375 -23.68 23.24 -5.19
N SER A 376 -22.48 23.75 -4.90
CA SER A 376 -22.24 24.58 -3.73
C SER A 376 -22.90 25.96 -3.86
N SER A 377 -23.71 26.32 -2.86
CA SER A 377 -24.32 27.64 -2.73
C SER A 377 -23.45 28.63 -1.96
N SER A 378 -22.28 28.20 -1.48
CA SER A 378 -21.36 29.04 -0.71
C SER A 378 -20.63 30.04 -1.61
N SER A 379 -20.56 31.30 -1.18
CA SER A 379 -19.80 32.35 -1.87
C SER A 379 -18.34 32.43 -1.44
N THR A 380 -18.00 31.90 -0.26
CA THR A 380 -16.66 32.04 0.35
C THR A 380 -15.80 30.78 0.20
N ASN A 381 -16.41 29.60 0.30
CA ASN A 381 -15.74 28.31 0.10
C ASN A 381 -16.68 27.32 -0.58
N LYS A 382 -16.41 27.02 -1.85
CA LYS A 382 -17.24 26.12 -2.66
C LYS A 382 -16.89 24.65 -2.51
N ASP A 383 -15.75 24.33 -1.91
CA ASP A 383 -15.16 22.99 -1.90
C ASP A 383 -15.43 22.21 -0.60
N ILE A 384 -15.79 22.90 0.49
CA ILE A 384 -15.95 22.30 1.82
C ILE A 384 -17.37 22.55 2.35
N LYS A 385 -18.11 21.48 2.65
CA LYS A 385 -19.41 21.54 3.34
C LYS A 385 -19.24 21.74 4.84
N SER A 386 -18.29 21.03 5.43
CA SER A 386 -17.94 21.17 6.83
C SER A 386 -16.54 20.67 7.11
N LEU A 387 -15.92 21.20 8.16
CA LEU A 387 -14.68 20.67 8.73
C LEU A 387 -14.84 20.61 10.25
N ASN A 388 -14.47 19.50 10.86
CA ASN A 388 -14.48 19.31 12.30
C ASN A 388 -13.14 18.73 12.74
N PHE A 389 -12.39 19.51 13.49
CA PHE A 389 -11.17 19.06 14.15
C PHE A 389 -11.36 19.08 15.65
N ASN A 390 -11.03 17.98 16.31
CA ASN A 390 -11.08 17.85 17.76
C ASN A 390 -9.85 17.10 18.26
N MET A 391 -9.14 17.70 19.20
CA MET A 391 -7.97 17.12 19.85
C MET A 391 -8.16 17.17 21.36
N LYS A 392 -7.83 16.06 22.03
CA LYS A 392 -7.71 15.96 23.49
C LYS A 392 -6.35 15.36 23.84
N LEU A 393 -5.56 16.14 24.57
CA LEU A 393 -4.23 15.78 25.02
C LEU A 393 -4.19 15.81 26.57
N PRO A 394 -4.28 14.66 27.24
CA PRO A 394 -3.95 14.57 28.65
C PRO A 394 -2.48 14.92 28.88
N LEU A 395 -2.21 15.88 29.76
CA LEU A 395 -0.87 16.45 29.91
C LEU A 395 0.13 15.45 30.50
N ASN A 396 -0.35 14.52 31.33
CA ASN A 396 0.45 13.41 31.85
C ASN A 396 0.96 12.49 30.72
N VAL A 397 0.15 12.23 29.67
CA VAL A 397 0.55 11.42 28.52
C VAL A 397 1.67 12.10 27.72
N ALA A 398 1.52 13.40 27.44
CA ALA A 398 2.56 14.20 26.77
C ALA A 398 3.87 14.23 27.59
N THR A 399 3.74 14.49 28.90
CA THR A 399 4.88 14.59 29.83
C THR A 399 5.62 13.28 29.94
N GLU A 400 4.89 12.15 30.05
CA GLU A 400 5.50 10.83 30.11
C GLU A 400 6.26 10.51 28.82
N THR A 401 5.68 10.79 27.65
CA THR A 401 6.37 10.56 26.37
C THR A 401 7.67 11.38 26.29
N ALA A 402 7.63 12.66 26.67
CA ALA A 402 8.82 13.52 26.71
C ALA A 402 9.87 13.02 27.72
N LYS A 403 9.44 12.55 28.89
CA LYS A 403 10.32 11.96 29.90
C LYS A 403 11.00 10.69 29.39
N GLN A 404 10.24 9.76 28.83
CA GLN A 404 10.77 8.50 28.27
C GLN A 404 11.77 8.77 27.14
N LEU A 405 11.51 9.80 26.31
CA LEU A 405 12.46 10.25 25.30
C LEU A 405 13.77 10.79 25.92
N ASN A 406 13.69 11.64 26.94
CA ASN A 406 14.87 12.14 27.66
C ASN A 406 15.67 11.00 28.32
N LEU A 407 14.98 10.04 28.95
CA LEU A 407 15.60 8.85 29.55
C LEU A 407 16.31 8.00 28.49
N SER A 408 15.74 7.86 27.29
CA SER A 408 16.34 7.11 26.19
C SER A 408 17.67 7.72 25.69
N GLU A 409 17.90 9.00 26.00
CA GLU A 409 19.12 9.74 25.66
C GLU A 409 20.15 9.74 26.81
N GLY A 410 19.94 8.91 27.83
CA GLY A 410 20.84 8.76 28.97
C GLY A 410 20.69 9.82 30.06
N MET A 411 19.61 10.60 30.03
CA MET A 411 19.33 11.57 31.09
C MET A 411 18.93 10.88 32.40
N ASP A 412 19.43 11.39 33.52
CA ASP A 412 18.97 10.98 34.84
C ASP A 412 17.45 11.21 35.02
N ALA A 413 16.78 10.33 35.77
CA ALA A 413 15.33 10.32 35.92
C ALA A 413 14.75 11.63 36.49
N GLU A 414 15.42 12.24 37.48
CA GLU A 414 14.94 13.49 38.08
C GLU A 414 15.07 14.65 37.07
N LYS A 415 16.19 14.69 36.35
CA LYS A 415 16.43 15.69 35.30
C LYS A 415 15.47 15.51 34.12
N ALA A 416 15.22 14.27 33.72
CA ALA A 416 14.31 13.92 32.62
C ALA A 416 12.87 14.37 32.94
N GLN A 417 12.40 14.14 34.17
CA GLN A 417 11.10 14.60 34.63
C GLN A 417 11.02 16.13 34.62
N LYS A 418 11.97 16.82 35.26
CA LYS A 418 12.00 18.29 35.31
C LYS A 418 12.03 18.93 33.92
N ARG A 419 12.78 18.34 32.98
CA ARG A 419 12.84 18.81 31.60
C ARG A 419 11.51 18.59 30.86
N ALA A 420 10.91 17.42 31.01
CA ALA A 420 9.60 17.11 30.44
C ALA A 420 8.52 18.08 30.97
N ASP A 421 8.44 18.28 32.28
CA ASP A 421 7.49 19.20 32.91
C ASP A 421 7.66 20.62 32.38
N LYS A 422 8.90 21.11 32.30
CA LYS A 422 9.20 22.45 31.77
C LYS A 422 8.82 22.59 30.29
N GLN A 423 9.12 21.57 29.47
CA GLN A 423 8.80 21.58 28.05
C GLN A 423 7.30 21.59 27.80
N ILE A 424 6.56 20.69 28.45
CA ILE A 424 5.10 20.62 28.33
C ILE A 424 4.46 21.89 28.88
N SER A 425 4.91 22.39 30.04
CA SER A 425 4.42 23.65 30.60
C SER A 425 4.66 24.85 29.68
N GLY A 426 5.84 24.95 29.07
CA GLY A 426 6.12 26.00 28.09
C GLY A 426 5.20 25.94 26.86
N MET A 427 4.98 24.75 26.31
CA MET A 427 4.05 24.55 25.19
C MET A 427 2.61 24.90 25.57
N MET A 428 2.18 24.55 26.79
CA MET A 428 0.86 24.93 27.30
C MET A 428 0.70 26.44 27.42
N THR A 429 1.66 27.13 28.04
CA THR A 429 1.63 28.58 28.20
C THR A 429 1.56 29.27 26.85
N LEU A 430 2.38 28.84 25.87
CA LEU A 430 2.32 29.38 24.51
C LEU A 430 0.96 29.09 23.84
N GLY A 431 0.45 27.87 23.95
CA GLY A 431 -0.86 27.50 23.41
C GLY A 431 -2.02 28.31 23.98
N GLN A 432 -2.01 28.58 25.29
CA GLN A 432 -3.01 29.43 25.95
C GLN A 432 -2.83 30.92 25.59
N MET A 433 -1.60 31.41 25.54
CA MET A 433 -1.29 32.79 25.15
C MET A 433 -1.74 33.10 23.72
N LEU A 434 -1.53 32.15 22.80
CA LEU A 434 -2.03 32.19 21.43
C LEU A 434 -3.52 31.84 21.34
N GLN A 435 -4.13 31.43 22.46
CA GLN A 435 -5.52 30.99 22.56
C GLN A 435 -5.87 29.85 21.59
N LEU A 436 -4.89 29.01 21.26
CA LEU A 436 -5.01 27.84 20.38
C LEU A 436 -5.63 26.65 21.11
N ILE A 437 -5.42 26.55 22.41
CA ILE A 437 -5.91 25.45 23.24
C ILE A 437 -6.69 25.98 24.44
N THR A 438 -7.59 25.15 24.92
CA THR A 438 -8.22 25.28 26.24
C THR A 438 -7.63 24.22 27.16
N ILE A 439 -7.54 24.51 28.46
CA ILE A 439 -7.05 23.55 29.45
C ILE A 439 -8.13 23.39 30.51
N ASP A 440 -8.61 22.17 30.68
CA ASP A 440 -9.52 21.76 31.74
C ASP A 440 -9.07 20.43 32.32
N ASN A 441 -9.13 20.26 33.65
CA ASN A 441 -8.81 19.02 34.34
C ASN A 441 -7.52 18.31 33.83
N ASN A 442 -6.41 19.06 33.75
CA ASN A 442 -5.11 18.56 33.28
C ASN A 442 -5.12 18.00 31.83
N THR A 443 -6.06 18.46 31.00
CA THR A 443 -6.21 18.08 29.60
C THR A 443 -6.23 19.32 28.71
N ALA A 444 -5.29 19.40 27.78
CA ALA A 444 -5.32 20.41 26.73
C ALA A 444 -6.25 19.95 25.61
N SER A 445 -7.13 20.83 25.14
CA SER A 445 -8.07 20.55 24.06
C SER A 445 -8.04 21.63 22.99
N LEU A 446 -8.20 21.22 21.73
CA LEU A 446 -8.41 22.11 20.57
C LEU A 446 -9.64 21.63 19.83
N GLN A 447 -10.61 22.53 19.62
CA GLN A 447 -11.82 22.25 18.86
C GLN A 447 -12.01 23.31 17.78
N LEU A 448 -12.19 22.86 16.55
CA LEU A 448 -12.53 23.69 15.40
C LEU A 448 -13.69 23.04 14.66
N ARG A 449 -14.81 23.72 14.51
CA ARG A 449 -15.89 23.33 13.61
C ARG A 449 -16.15 24.45 12.63
N TYR A 450 -16.25 24.08 11.37
CA TYR A 450 -16.46 24.98 10.27
C TYR A 450 -17.65 24.50 9.46
N THR A 451 -18.50 25.45 9.11
CA THR A 451 -19.52 25.36 8.08
C THR A 451 -19.53 26.70 7.34
N PRO A 452 -19.87 26.76 6.05
CA PRO A 452 -19.90 28.03 5.32
C PRO A 452 -20.59 29.17 6.09
N GLY A 453 -19.87 30.27 6.30
CA GLY A 453 -20.30 31.45 7.03
C GLY A 453 -20.15 31.39 8.55
N LYS A 454 -19.72 30.27 9.14
CA LYS A 454 -19.68 30.09 10.59
C LYS A 454 -18.51 29.21 11.06
N VAL A 455 -17.73 29.72 12.00
CA VAL A 455 -16.64 29.01 12.66
C VAL A 455 -16.94 28.91 14.15
N PHE A 456 -16.78 27.72 14.72
CA PHE A 456 -16.74 27.50 16.16
C PHE A 456 -15.34 27.03 16.55
N PHE A 457 -14.62 27.86 17.31
CA PHE A 457 -13.25 27.59 17.73
C PHE A 457 -13.16 27.65 19.25
N ASN A 458 -12.78 26.54 19.89
CA ASN A 458 -12.54 26.44 21.34
C ASN A 458 -13.70 26.99 22.21
N GLY A 459 -14.95 26.71 21.85
CA GLY A 459 -16.12 27.21 22.61
C GLY A 459 -16.72 28.51 22.08
N GLN A 460 -16.02 29.21 21.18
CA GLN A 460 -16.42 30.52 20.68
C GLN A 460 -16.91 30.44 19.23
N GLU A 461 -18.11 30.96 18.99
CA GLU A 461 -18.62 31.18 17.64
C GLU A 461 -18.08 32.50 17.07
N MET A 462 -17.62 32.48 15.83
CA MET A 462 -17.08 33.64 15.10
C MET A 462 -17.30 33.49 13.60
N SER A 463 -17.15 34.60 12.87
CA SER A 463 -17.18 34.59 11.40
C SER A 463 -15.91 34.01 10.80
N GLU A 464 -15.95 33.68 9.50
CA GLU A 464 -14.76 33.22 8.75
C GLU A 464 -13.65 34.29 8.74
N GLU A 465 -14.00 35.56 8.54
CA GLU A 465 -13.05 36.68 8.51
C GLU A 465 -12.37 36.89 9.86
N GLU A 466 -13.14 36.85 10.95
CA GLU A 466 -12.60 36.93 12.31
C GLU A 466 -11.65 35.76 12.61
N PHE A 467 -12.03 34.54 12.22
CA PHE A 467 -11.17 33.38 12.37
C PHE A 467 -9.89 33.51 11.55
N MET A 468 -9.95 33.93 10.29
CA MET A 468 -8.77 34.12 9.43
C MET A 468 -7.86 35.24 9.94
N SER A 469 -8.42 36.34 10.45
CA SER A 469 -7.66 37.42 11.09
C SER A 469 -6.91 36.93 12.32
N ARG A 470 -7.55 36.07 13.13
CA ARG A 470 -6.92 35.41 14.27
C ARG A 470 -5.85 34.40 13.82
N ALA A 471 -6.16 33.59 12.82
CA ALA A 471 -5.27 32.55 12.30
C ALA A 471 -4.00 33.12 11.65
N GLY A 472 -4.11 34.26 10.97
CA GLY A 472 -2.97 34.97 10.37
C GLY A 472 -1.93 35.42 11.39
N ARG A 473 -2.28 35.55 12.67
CA ARG A 473 -1.32 35.83 13.76
C ARG A 473 -0.44 34.62 14.12
N PHE A 474 -0.73 33.44 13.58
CA PHE A 474 0.02 32.20 13.83
C PHE A 474 0.94 31.81 12.66
N VAL A 475 0.79 32.44 11.49
CA VAL A 475 1.53 32.11 10.25
C VAL A 475 2.68 33.10 9.98
N HIS A 476 2.79 34.15 10.80
CA HIS A 476 3.89 35.09 10.88
C HIS A 476 4.56 34.99 12.25
#